data_AF-A0A2V2F0H3-F1
#
_entry.id   AF-A0A2V2F0H3-F1
#
_cell.length_a   1.000
_cell.length_b   1.000
_cell.length_c   1.000
_cell.angle_alpha   90.00
_cell.angle_beta   90.00
_cell.angle_gamma   90.00
#
_symmetry.space_group_name_H-M   'P 1'
#
loop_
_entity.id
_entity.type
_entity.pdbx_description
1 polymer ?
#
loop_
_entity_poly.entity_id
_entity_poly.type
_entity_poly.pdbx_seq_one_letter_code
_entity_poly.pdbx_strand_id
1 'polypeptide(L)'
;MQSENGAPLEIERKFLIEYPDTARLAALADGDVSAISQTYLVAEKGVSERVRARTRGGVTTYTHNTKIKLNAMKRIELEEEVDRTAYDELLRRADPACRTIEKTRYCVREGGFVWEIDVFPFWSDKAFLEVELPREDTPVTPPAFVRVLREVTDDNRYTNHALAIELPE
;
A
#
# COMPACT_ATOMS: atom_id res chain seq x y z
N MET A 1 16.43 -13.02 12.85
CA MET A 1 17.41 -13.31 11.78
C MET A 1 17.77 -11.96 11.17
N GLN A 2 18.99 -11.47 11.39
CA GLN A 2 19.41 -10.13 10.94
C GLN A 2 19.71 -10.17 9.44
N SER A 3 19.15 -9.24 8.66
CA SER A 3 19.55 -9.00 7.28
C SER A 3 20.95 -8.36 7.28
N GLU A 4 21.91 -8.99 6.59
CA GLU A 4 23.30 -8.50 6.41
C GLU A 4 23.40 -7.22 5.55
N ASN A 5 22.41 -6.32 5.57
CA ASN A 5 22.54 -5.03 4.88
C ASN A 5 21.66 -3.91 5.48
N GLY A 6 21.42 -3.93 6.80
CA GLY A 6 20.99 -2.76 7.58
C GLY A 6 19.61 -2.17 7.29
N ALA A 7 18.94 -2.55 6.21
CA ALA A 7 17.56 -2.18 5.94
C ALA A 7 16.63 -3.08 6.77
N PRO A 8 15.73 -2.50 7.60
CA PRO A 8 14.75 -3.28 8.34
C PRO A 8 13.88 -4.06 7.35
N LEU A 9 13.67 -5.35 7.63
CA LEU A 9 12.70 -6.14 6.90
C LEU A 9 11.30 -5.67 7.32
N GLU A 10 10.54 -5.07 6.41
CA GLU A 10 9.13 -4.78 6.65
C GLU A 10 8.35 -6.09 6.65
N ILE A 11 7.66 -6.37 7.74
CA ILE A 11 6.83 -7.55 7.92
C ILE A 11 5.39 -7.05 8.01
N GLU A 12 4.58 -7.31 7.00
CA GLU A 12 3.17 -6.90 6.95
C GLU A 12 2.25 -8.12 6.90
N ARG A 13 1.02 -7.95 7.43
CA ARG A 13 -0.09 -8.85 7.13
C ARG A 13 -1.19 -8.09 6.42
N LYS A 14 -1.81 -8.73 5.43
CA LYS A 14 -2.84 -8.14 4.58
C LYS A 14 -4.08 -9.00 4.55
N PHE A 15 -5.23 -8.38 4.72
CA PHE A 15 -6.52 -9.04 4.74
C PHE A 15 -7.45 -8.39 3.72
N LEU A 16 -8.22 -9.24 3.04
CA LEU A 16 -9.39 -8.83 2.30
C LEU A 16 -10.57 -8.78 3.28
N ILE A 17 -11.26 -7.65 3.33
CA ILE A 17 -12.35 -7.40 4.28
C ILE A 17 -13.63 -7.04 3.51
N GLU A 18 -14.79 -7.21 4.14
CA GLU A 18 -16.04 -6.64 3.61
C GLU A 18 -15.93 -5.12 3.56
N TYR A 19 -16.62 -4.51 2.59
CA TYR A 19 -16.62 -3.06 2.46
C TYR A 19 -17.04 -2.39 3.78
N PRO A 20 -16.20 -1.51 4.34
CA PRO A 20 -16.45 -0.92 5.65
C PRO A 20 -17.41 0.26 5.56
N ASP A 21 -18.05 0.58 6.69
CA ASP A 21 -18.72 1.88 6.87
C ASP A 21 -17.65 2.99 6.92
N THR A 22 -17.48 3.71 5.81
CA THR A 22 -16.45 4.74 5.66
C THR A 22 -16.67 5.96 6.55
N ALA A 23 -17.92 6.25 6.96
CA ALA A 23 -18.20 7.32 7.91
C ALA A 23 -17.71 6.94 9.31
N ARG A 24 -17.95 5.69 9.72
CA ARG A 24 -17.39 5.14 10.96
C ARG A 24 -15.86 5.12 10.92
N LEU A 25 -15.26 4.70 9.80
CA LEU A 25 -13.79 4.71 9.67
C LEU A 25 -13.21 6.12 9.78
N ALA A 26 -13.83 7.11 9.14
CA ALA A 26 -13.37 8.50 9.21
C ALA A 26 -13.35 9.01 10.66
N ALA A 27 -14.36 8.65 11.45
CA ALA A 27 -14.42 8.99 12.88
C ALA A 27 -13.33 8.27 13.70
N LEU A 28 -13.08 6.98 13.43
CA LEU A 28 -12.06 6.19 14.13
C LEU A 28 -10.62 6.58 13.75
N ALA A 29 -10.40 7.03 12.52
CA ALA A 29 -9.09 7.44 12.04
C ALA A 29 -8.65 8.80 12.58
N ASP A 30 -9.57 9.59 13.17
CA ASP A 30 -9.30 10.88 13.80
C ASP A 30 -8.44 11.82 12.94
N GLY A 31 -8.84 11.98 11.68
CA GLY A 31 -8.12 12.81 10.70
C GLY A 31 -6.87 12.17 10.09
N ASP A 32 -6.48 10.96 10.51
CA ASP A 32 -5.44 10.16 9.86
C ASP A 32 -5.97 9.43 8.62
N VAL A 33 -6.45 10.24 7.68
CA VAL A 33 -7.04 9.80 6.41
C VAL A 33 -6.25 10.40 5.27
N SER A 34 -5.87 9.56 4.30
CA SER A 34 -5.10 9.98 3.14
C SER A 34 -5.79 9.60 1.83
N ALA A 35 -5.88 10.54 0.89
CA ALA A 35 -6.12 10.22 -0.51
C ALA A 35 -4.77 9.86 -1.15
N ILE A 36 -4.72 8.74 -1.87
CA ILE A 36 -3.48 8.23 -2.45
C ILE A 36 -3.72 7.88 -3.93
N SER A 37 -2.90 8.47 -4.79
CA SER A 37 -2.76 8.10 -6.20
C SER A 37 -1.38 7.48 -6.40
N GLN A 38 -1.29 6.37 -7.10
CA GLN A 38 -0.01 5.73 -7.37
C GLN A 38 0.05 5.08 -8.76
N THR A 39 1.15 5.30 -9.45
CA THR A 39 1.34 4.91 -10.84
C THR A 39 2.66 4.18 -10.98
N TYR A 40 2.63 2.98 -11.58
CA TYR A 40 3.85 2.26 -11.95
C TYR A 40 4.44 2.84 -13.24
N LEU A 41 5.77 2.91 -13.29
CA LEU A 41 6.49 3.45 -14.44
C LEU A 41 7.13 2.33 -15.25
N VAL A 42 7.36 2.61 -16.54
CA VAL A 42 8.19 1.74 -17.38
C VAL A 42 9.59 1.66 -16.76
N ALA A 43 10.02 0.42 -16.48
CA ALA A 43 11.30 0.09 -15.89
C ALA A 43 11.93 -1.13 -16.56
N GLU A 44 13.22 -1.34 -16.33
CA GLU A 44 13.94 -2.50 -16.85
C GLU A 44 13.49 -3.81 -16.19
N LYS A 45 13.77 -4.94 -16.85
CA LYS A 45 13.43 -6.26 -16.31
C LYS A 45 14.08 -6.48 -14.94
N GLY A 46 13.27 -6.76 -13.94
CA GLY A 46 13.73 -6.97 -12.56
C GLY A 46 13.74 -5.70 -11.71
N VAL A 47 13.36 -4.56 -12.28
CA VAL A 47 13.13 -3.30 -11.60
C VAL A 47 11.63 -3.00 -11.59
N SER A 48 11.13 -2.48 -10.49
CA SER A 48 9.77 -1.93 -10.37
C SER A 48 9.89 -0.50 -9.88
N GLU A 49 9.43 0.46 -10.68
CA GLU A 49 9.36 1.87 -10.30
C GLU A 49 7.90 2.28 -10.09
N ARG A 50 7.65 3.08 -9.05
CA ARG A 50 6.33 3.63 -8.77
C ARG A 50 6.46 5.04 -8.23
N VAL A 51 5.63 5.95 -8.74
CA VAL A 51 5.40 7.25 -8.11
C VAL A 51 4.09 7.27 -7.36
N ARG A 52 4.04 7.99 -6.25
CA ARG A 52 2.86 8.13 -5.40
C ARG A 52 2.65 9.60 -5.03
N ALA A 53 1.42 10.08 -5.18
CA ALA A 53 0.95 11.28 -4.51
C ALA A 53 0.08 10.88 -3.31
N ARG A 54 0.38 11.43 -2.13
CA ARG A 54 -0.41 11.22 -0.91
C ARG A 54 -0.86 12.56 -0.36
N THR A 55 -2.17 12.79 -0.29
CA THR A 55 -2.76 13.98 0.31
C THR A 55 -3.38 13.65 1.67
N ARG A 56 -2.90 14.31 2.73
CA ARG A 56 -3.41 14.18 4.10
C ARG A 56 -3.53 15.56 4.72
N GLY A 57 -4.70 15.89 5.28
CA GLY A 57 -4.93 17.20 5.91
C GLY A 57 -4.68 18.40 4.97
N GLY A 58 -4.93 18.24 3.67
CA GLY A 58 -4.70 19.28 2.65
C GLY A 58 -3.25 19.43 2.18
N VAL A 59 -2.31 18.67 2.73
CA VAL A 59 -0.91 18.65 2.30
C VAL A 59 -0.66 17.43 1.44
N THR A 60 -0.04 17.62 0.27
CA THR A 60 0.34 16.54 -0.64
C THR A 60 1.85 16.34 -0.63
N THR A 61 2.28 15.11 -0.38
CA THR A 61 3.67 14.67 -0.57
C THR A 61 3.75 13.74 -1.78
N TYR A 62 4.91 13.71 -2.43
CA TYR A 62 5.17 12.84 -3.57
C TYR A 62 6.38 11.97 -3.28
N THR A 63 6.28 10.67 -3.55
CA THR A 63 7.41 9.75 -3.39
C THR A 63 7.66 8.96 -4.66
N HIS A 64 8.94 8.70 -4.95
CA HIS A 64 9.38 7.77 -5.99
C HIS A 64 10.02 6.57 -5.30
N ASN A 65 9.51 5.39 -5.61
CA ASN A 65 9.96 4.12 -5.05
C ASN A 65 10.50 3.25 -6.18
N THR A 66 11.70 2.71 -5.98
CA THR A 66 12.37 1.78 -6.90
C THR A 66 12.70 0.49 -6.14
N LYS A 67 12.15 -0.63 -6.59
CA LYS A 67 12.48 -1.97 -6.10
C LYS A 67 13.29 -2.73 -7.14
N ILE A 68 14.50 -3.14 -6.77
CA ILE A 68 15.43 -3.88 -7.64
C ILE A 68 15.55 -5.31 -7.14
N LYS A 69 15.15 -6.28 -7.97
CA LYS A 69 15.30 -7.71 -7.66
C LYS A 69 16.75 -8.14 -7.86
N LEU A 70 17.41 -8.56 -6.77
CA LEU A 70 18.76 -9.13 -6.83
C LEU A 70 18.72 -10.64 -7.09
N ASN A 71 17.81 -11.36 -6.44
CA ASN A 71 17.57 -12.79 -6.63
C ASN A 71 16.15 -13.18 -6.20
N ALA A 72 15.85 -14.47 -6.04
CA ALA A 72 14.51 -14.93 -5.66
C ALA A 72 14.04 -14.40 -4.29
N MET A 73 14.98 -14.20 -3.35
CA MET A 73 14.68 -13.87 -1.95
C MET A 73 15.07 -12.44 -1.58
N LYS A 74 15.94 -11.78 -2.34
CA LYS A 74 16.49 -10.45 -2.00
C LYS A 74 16.08 -9.39 -3.01
N ARG A 75 15.66 -8.24 -2.46
CA ARG A 75 15.36 -7.01 -3.19
C ARG A 75 16.06 -5.84 -2.50
N ILE A 76 16.45 -4.83 -3.28
CA ILE A 76 16.81 -3.49 -2.78
C ILE A 76 15.57 -2.62 -2.95
N GLU A 77 15.24 -1.83 -1.94
CA GLU A 77 14.20 -0.81 -2.02
C GLU A 77 14.83 0.56 -1.77
N LEU A 78 14.58 1.47 -2.70
CA LEU A 78 14.98 2.86 -2.63
C LEU A 78 13.70 3.69 -2.65
N GLU A 79 13.52 4.53 -1.65
CA GLU A 79 12.41 5.47 -1.60
C GLU A 79 12.96 6.87 -1.36
N GLU A 80 12.49 7.82 -2.17
CA GLU A 80 12.82 9.24 -2.02
C GLU A 80 11.56 10.11 -2.13
N GLU A 81 11.53 11.18 -1.35
CA GLU A 81 10.56 12.26 -1.53
C GLU A 81 10.99 13.11 -2.72
N VAL A 82 10.04 13.39 -3.61
CA VAL A 82 10.25 14.23 -4.79
C VAL A 82 9.35 15.44 -4.74
N ASP A 83 9.76 16.53 -5.38
CA ASP A 83 8.87 17.67 -5.55
C ASP A 83 7.79 17.39 -6.61
N ARG A 84 6.83 18.31 -6.72
CA ARG A 84 5.74 18.20 -7.69
C ARG A 84 6.24 18.14 -9.15
N THR A 85 7.27 18.90 -9.48
CA THR A 85 7.79 18.98 -10.85
C THR A 85 8.39 17.64 -11.27
N ALA A 86 9.22 17.06 -10.40
CA ALA A 86 9.81 15.75 -10.59
C ALA A 86 8.75 14.64 -10.65
N TYR A 87 7.71 14.70 -9.80
CA TYR A 87 6.57 13.79 -9.88
C TYR A 87 5.86 13.85 -11.24
N ASP A 88 5.56 15.05 -11.74
CA ASP A 88 4.90 15.24 -13.05
C ASP A 88 5.79 14.79 -14.22
N GLU A 89 7.11 14.92 -14.10
CA GLU A 89 8.08 14.37 -15.06
C GLU A 89 8.08 12.84 -15.07
N LEU A 90 8.15 12.23 -13.90
CA LEU A 90 8.12 10.77 -13.75
C LEU A 90 6.81 10.18 -14.25
N LEU A 91 5.68 10.85 -14.04
CA LEU A 91 4.37 10.41 -14.57
C LEU A 91 4.34 10.28 -16.10
N ARG A 92 5.19 11.01 -16.85
CA ARG A 92 5.29 10.83 -18.31
C ARG A 92 5.84 9.46 -18.69
N ARG A 93 6.47 8.74 -17.75
CA ARG A 93 6.97 7.37 -17.90
C ARG A 93 5.96 6.33 -17.41
N ALA A 94 4.70 6.70 -17.14
CA ALA A 94 3.67 5.76 -16.71
C ALA A 94 3.63 4.53 -17.64
N ASP A 95 3.64 3.34 -17.03
CA ASP A 95 3.58 2.10 -17.78
C ASP A 95 2.17 1.93 -18.38
N PRO A 96 2.03 1.88 -19.72
CA PRO A 96 0.72 1.73 -20.36
C PRO A 96 0.03 0.39 -20.06
N ALA A 97 0.76 -0.62 -19.56
CA ALA A 97 0.19 -1.88 -19.11
C ALA A 97 -0.40 -1.80 -17.69
N CYS A 98 -0.17 -0.69 -16.97
CA CYS A 98 -0.65 -0.46 -15.62
C CYS A 98 -1.63 0.72 -15.58
N ARG A 99 -2.71 0.59 -14.82
CA ARG A 99 -3.57 1.72 -14.44
C ARG A 99 -3.02 2.40 -13.19
N THR A 100 -3.31 3.69 -13.05
CA THR A 100 -3.14 4.39 -11.77
C THR A 100 -4.10 3.81 -10.74
N ILE A 101 -3.59 3.52 -9.55
CA ILE A 101 -4.39 3.06 -8.42
C ILE A 101 -4.71 4.25 -7.53
N GLU A 102 -6.01 4.54 -7.41
CA GLU A 102 -6.57 5.52 -6.49
C GLU A 102 -7.13 4.80 -5.26
N LYS A 103 -6.90 5.33 -4.06
CA LYS A 103 -7.49 4.82 -2.83
C LYS A 103 -7.63 5.88 -1.75
N THR A 104 -8.56 5.67 -0.83
CA THR A 104 -8.60 6.36 0.46
C THR A 104 -8.11 5.41 1.55
N ARG A 105 -7.04 5.80 2.23
CA ARG A 105 -6.46 5.06 3.35
C ARG A 105 -6.91 5.68 4.67
N TYR A 106 -7.54 4.87 5.51
CA TYR A 106 -7.90 5.22 6.89
C TYR A 106 -6.92 4.52 7.84
N CYS A 107 -6.21 5.28 8.67
CA CYS A 107 -5.32 4.71 9.67
C CYS A 107 -6.01 4.67 11.03
N VAL A 108 -6.36 3.49 11.52
CA VAL A 108 -7.05 3.30 12.81
C VAL A 108 -6.08 2.71 13.83
N ARG A 109 -5.96 3.35 15.00
CA ARG A 109 -5.12 2.87 16.10
C ARG A 109 -5.92 1.98 17.03
N GLU A 110 -5.61 0.69 17.06
CA GLU A 110 -6.29 -0.28 17.92
C GLU A 110 -5.36 -1.43 18.31
N GLY A 111 -5.43 -1.87 19.57
CA GLY A 111 -4.66 -3.02 20.06
C GLY A 111 -3.14 -2.83 20.04
N GLY A 112 -2.66 -1.58 20.07
CA GLY A 112 -1.23 -1.26 19.99
C GLY A 112 -0.66 -1.22 18.56
N PHE A 113 -1.50 -1.42 17.54
CA PHE A 113 -1.11 -1.36 16.14
C PHE A 113 -1.76 -0.18 15.43
N VAL A 114 -1.19 0.18 14.28
CA VAL A 114 -1.85 1.03 13.28
C VAL A 114 -2.37 0.11 12.19
N TRP A 115 -3.68 0.13 12.01
CA TRP A 115 -4.36 -0.59 10.94
C TRP A 115 -4.61 0.35 9.78
N GLU A 116 -4.08 0.01 8.61
CA GLU A 116 -4.33 0.74 7.39
C GLU A 116 -5.47 0.09 6.63
N ILE A 117 -6.58 0.82 6.48
CA ILE A 117 -7.76 0.34 5.76
C ILE A 117 -7.85 1.08 4.42
N ASP A 118 -7.62 0.36 3.33
CA ASP A 118 -7.64 0.91 1.98
C ASP A 118 -8.97 0.64 1.30
N VAL A 119 -9.68 1.73 1.01
CA VAL A 119 -10.91 1.72 0.23
C VAL A 119 -10.59 2.18 -1.18
N PHE A 120 -10.92 1.33 -2.16
CA PHE A 120 -10.68 1.59 -3.57
C PHE A 120 -11.98 2.00 -4.26
N PRO A 121 -11.96 2.97 -5.18
CA PRO A 121 -13.18 3.44 -5.86
C PRO A 121 -13.77 2.41 -6.83
N PHE A 122 -13.00 1.39 -7.23
CA PHE A 122 -13.45 0.31 -8.11
C PHE A 122 -14.12 -0.86 -7.37
N TRP A 123 -13.99 -0.93 -6.05
CA TRP A 123 -14.68 -1.93 -5.23
C TRP A 123 -15.82 -1.27 -4.46
N SER A 124 -16.95 -1.96 -4.40
CA SER A 124 -18.13 -1.54 -3.62
C SER A 124 -18.47 -2.52 -2.50
N ASP A 125 -17.77 -3.66 -2.45
CA ASP A 125 -18.06 -4.79 -1.57
C ASP A 125 -16.83 -5.29 -0.80
N LYS A 126 -15.63 -4.78 -1.12
CA LYS A 126 -14.37 -5.14 -0.46
C LYS A 126 -13.46 -3.95 -0.21
N ALA A 127 -12.55 -4.13 0.74
CA ALA A 127 -11.42 -3.24 1.02
C ALA A 127 -10.21 -4.07 1.49
N PHE A 128 -9.05 -3.44 1.63
CA PHE A 128 -7.93 -4.05 2.35
C PHE A 128 -7.85 -3.56 3.78
N LEU A 129 -7.33 -4.45 4.62
CA LEU A 129 -6.84 -4.15 5.96
C LEU A 129 -5.38 -4.62 6.02
N GLU A 130 -4.47 -3.71 6.34
CA GLU A 130 -3.03 -3.95 6.43
C GLU A 130 -2.53 -3.57 7.82
N VAL A 131 -1.50 -4.29 8.30
CA VAL A 131 -0.79 -3.97 9.54
C VAL A 131 0.68 -4.34 9.42
N GLU A 132 1.56 -3.42 9.78
CA GLU A 132 2.99 -3.67 9.93
C GLU A 132 3.28 -4.27 11.31
N LEU A 133 4.20 -5.24 11.33
CA LEU A 133 4.55 -6.03 12.50
C LEU A 133 6.05 -5.94 12.79
N PRO A 134 6.46 -5.94 14.07
CA PRO A 134 7.87 -5.92 14.45
C PRO A 134 8.58 -7.26 14.16
N ARG A 135 7.83 -8.37 14.03
CA ARG A 135 8.32 -9.72 13.78
C ARG A 135 7.22 -10.60 13.18
N GLU A 136 7.59 -11.63 12.42
CA GLU A 136 6.67 -12.53 11.70
C GLU A 136 5.68 -13.26 12.62
N ASP A 137 6.12 -13.62 13.82
CA ASP A 137 5.32 -14.33 14.83
C ASP A 137 4.65 -13.38 15.84
N THR A 138 4.48 -12.10 15.49
CA THR A 138 3.70 -11.15 16.31
C THR A 138 2.23 -11.57 16.30
N PRO A 139 1.63 -11.91 17.46
CA PRO A 139 0.20 -12.17 17.52
C PRO A 139 -0.54 -10.87 17.19
N VAL A 140 -1.42 -10.93 16.19
CA VAL A 140 -2.26 -9.80 15.83
C VAL A 140 -3.66 -10.29 15.48
N THR A 141 -4.65 -9.59 16.04
CA THR A 141 -6.08 -9.85 15.80
C THR A 141 -6.67 -8.60 15.16
N PRO A 142 -7.27 -8.72 13.96
CA PRO A 142 -7.98 -7.62 13.30
C PRO A 142 -9.03 -6.96 14.23
N PRO A 143 -9.28 -5.65 14.11
CA PRO A 143 -10.27 -4.96 14.91
C PRO A 143 -11.65 -5.60 14.82
N ALA A 144 -12.36 -5.70 15.94
CA ALA A 144 -13.64 -6.43 16.02
C ALA A 144 -14.75 -5.80 15.15
N PHE A 145 -14.59 -4.54 14.75
CA PHE A 145 -15.53 -3.86 13.87
C PHE A 145 -15.34 -4.20 12.38
N VAL A 146 -14.26 -4.89 12.03
CA VAL A 146 -13.94 -5.29 10.66
C VAL A 146 -14.35 -6.74 10.45
N ARG A 147 -15.06 -7.01 9.36
CA ARG A 147 -15.34 -8.38 8.93
C ARG A 147 -14.29 -8.85 7.92
N VAL A 148 -13.38 -9.70 8.39
CA VAL A 148 -12.35 -10.32 7.55
C VAL A 148 -12.96 -11.42 6.69
N LEU A 149 -12.75 -11.32 5.37
CA LEU A 149 -13.12 -12.37 4.42
C LEU A 149 -12.02 -13.43 4.35
N ARG A 150 -10.76 -13.00 4.23
CA ARG A 150 -9.58 -13.88 4.25
C ARG A 150 -8.28 -13.08 4.39
N GLU A 151 -7.22 -13.76 4.80
CA GLU A 151 -5.85 -13.25 4.67
C GLU A 151 -5.34 -13.43 3.24
N VAL A 152 -4.64 -12.42 2.72
CA VAL A 152 -4.10 -12.35 1.35
C VAL A 152 -2.63 -11.94 1.32
N THR A 153 -1.92 -12.02 2.45
CA THR A 153 -0.50 -11.64 2.60
C THR A 153 0.40 -12.24 1.51
N ASP A 154 0.26 -13.53 1.22
CA ASP A 154 1.06 -14.24 0.19
C ASP A 154 0.35 -14.39 -1.17
N ASP A 155 -0.83 -13.79 -1.35
CA ASP A 155 -1.61 -13.90 -2.58
C ASP A 155 -1.20 -12.82 -3.59
N ASN A 156 -0.37 -13.20 -4.56
CA ASN A 156 0.19 -12.28 -5.56
C ASN A 156 -0.87 -11.46 -6.32
N ARG A 157 -2.11 -11.96 -6.42
CA ARG A 157 -3.23 -11.27 -7.10
C ARG A 157 -3.68 -10.00 -6.36
N TYR A 158 -3.38 -9.88 -5.07
CA TYR A 158 -3.77 -8.73 -4.22
C TYR A 158 -2.58 -7.82 -3.90
N THR A 159 -1.47 -7.98 -4.60
CA THR A 159 -0.38 -7.00 -4.57
C THR A 159 -0.82 -5.73 -5.27
N ASN A 160 -0.30 -4.58 -4.83
CA ASN A 160 -0.60 -3.29 -5.45
C ASN A 160 -0.26 -3.26 -6.95
N HIS A 161 0.80 -3.95 -7.36
CA HIS A 161 1.19 -4.08 -8.76
C HIS A 161 0.21 -4.96 -9.55
N ALA A 162 -0.24 -6.08 -8.98
CA ALA A 162 -1.26 -6.91 -9.63
C ALA A 162 -2.56 -6.14 -9.86
N LEU A 163 -3.04 -5.38 -8.86
CA LEU A 163 -4.21 -4.50 -9.01
C LEU A 163 -4.04 -3.45 -10.12
N ALA A 164 -2.81 -2.94 -10.31
CA ALA A 164 -2.51 -1.98 -11.36
C ALA A 164 -2.67 -2.60 -12.76
N ILE A 165 -2.35 -3.89 -12.92
CA ILE A 165 -2.51 -4.61 -14.18
C ILE A 165 -3.99 -5.02 -14.35
N GLU A 166 -4.51 -5.80 -13.42
CA GLU A 166 -5.80 -6.45 -13.50
C GLU A 166 -6.52 -6.41 -12.14
N LEU A 167 -7.78 -5.98 -12.16
CA LEU A 167 -8.61 -5.97 -10.96
C LEU A 167 -9.18 -7.38 -10.76
N PRO A 168 -8.97 -8.00 -9.59
CA PRO A 168 -9.54 -9.31 -9.31
C PRO A 168 -11.05 -9.18 -9.10
N GLU A 169 -11.77 -10.22 -9.53
CA GLU A 169 -13.22 -10.40 -9.29
C GLU A 169 -13.57 -10.45 -7.80
#